data_AF-A0A3B1IYP4-F1
#
_entry.id   AF-A0A3B1IYP4-F1
#
_cell.length_a   1.000
_cell.length_b   1.000
_cell.length_c   1.000
_cell.angle_alpha   90.00
_cell.angle_beta   90.00
_cell.angle_gamma   90.00
#
_symmetry.space_group_name_H-M   'P 1'
#
loop_
_entity.id
_entity.type
_entity.pdbx_description
1 polymer ?
#
loop_
_entity_poly.entity_id
_entity_poly.type
_entity_poly.pdbx_seq_one_letter_code
_entity_poly.pdbx_strand_id
1 'polypeptide(L)'
;MILILSLSLILILSTTALSLPEVHAEDLKCLNDYESEMVCRLDLGKLQSCSEFSLTANLSTSKSFTCSFQLVSQDSCECQFQVKGFVSGETFFTELWKGGVVLVTKEMQTFKIIKPKKPINVSVEVTENVDFRISWSHNYTSTQKPFVESLRTNLSYGLKGSKDRVSDLVKHERIICTVVINNMIMFFSTENMLSLSPGSSCQQRCTQYFLIRTMFYVTKI
;
A
#
# COMPACT_ATOMS: atom_id res chain seq x y z
N MET A 1 26.01 -14.50 -61.45
CA MET A 1 24.67 -14.59 -60.82
C MET A 1 24.68 -15.25 -59.43
N ILE A 2 25.66 -16.11 -59.11
CA ILE A 2 25.76 -16.80 -57.80
C ILE A 2 26.34 -15.89 -56.69
N LEU A 3 27.24 -14.94 -57.01
CA LEU A 3 27.82 -14.01 -56.02
C LEU A 3 26.83 -12.97 -55.46
N ILE A 4 25.74 -12.67 -56.18
CA ILE A 4 24.75 -11.68 -55.74
C ILE A 4 23.81 -12.31 -54.70
N LEU A 5 23.52 -13.61 -54.84
CA LEU A 5 22.68 -14.38 -53.92
C LEU A 5 23.34 -14.58 -52.54
N SER A 6 24.67 -14.68 -52.48
CA SER A 6 25.40 -14.82 -51.22
C SER A 6 25.51 -13.50 -50.44
N LEU A 7 25.54 -12.35 -51.12
CA LEU A 7 25.62 -11.04 -50.46
C LEU A 7 24.28 -10.65 -49.82
N SER A 8 23.16 -11.05 -50.42
CA SER A 8 21.82 -10.84 -49.87
C SER A 8 21.52 -11.70 -48.64
N LEU A 9 22.15 -12.87 -48.48
CA LEU A 9 21.94 -13.73 -47.31
C LEU A 9 22.68 -13.22 -46.06
N ILE A 10 23.81 -12.52 -46.25
CA ILE A 10 24.59 -11.93 -45.15
C ILE A 10 23.93 -10.64 -44.63
N LEU A 11 23.14 -9.95 -45.46
CA LEU A 11 22.44 -8.72 -45.06
C LEU A 11 21.12 -8.95 -44.29
N ILE A 12 20.59 -10.18 -44.28
CA ILE A 12 19.40 -10.55 -43.48
C ILE A 12 19.79 -10.85 -42.02
N LEU A 13 21.08 -10.86 -41.69
CA LEU A 13 21.59 -10.80 -40.31
C LEU A 13 21.58 -9.36 -39.75
N SER A 14 20.75 -8.46 -40.29
CA SER A 14 20.46 -7.17 -39.65
C SER A 14 19.64 -7.40 -38.39
N THR A 15 20.35 -7.66 -37.30
CA THR A 15 20.07 -7.06 -35.99
C THR A 15 18.59 -6.97 -35.65
N THR A 16 17.96 -8.08 -35.33
CA THR A 16 16.98 -8.03 -34.23
C THR A 16 17.80 -7.84 -32.96
N ALA A 17 18.29 -6.62 -32.75
CA ALA A 17 18.57 -6.18 -31.40
C ALA A 17 17.23 -6.36 -30.69
N LEU A 18 17.12 -7.36 -29.83
CA LEU A 18 16.06 -7.41 -28.85
C LEU A 18 16.15 -6.08 -28.13
N SER A 19 15.28 -5.13 -28.49
CA SER A 19 15.15 -3.88 -27.78
C SER A 19 14.76 -4.29 -26.37
N LEU A 20 15.71 -4.23 -25.45
CA LEU A 20 15.43 -4.38 -24.04
C LEU A 20 14.35 -3.34 -23.72
N PRO A 21 13.34 -3.69 -22.91
CA PRO A 21 12.41 -2.70 -22.38
C PRO A 21 13.26 -1.56 -21.81
N GLU A 22 13.03 -0.34 -22.26
CA GLU A 22 13.69 0.82 -21.68
C GLU A 22 13.16 0.95 -20.25
N VAL A 23 14.04 0.74 -19.27
CA VAL A 23 13.69 0.80 -17.85
C VAL A 23 14.20 2.12 -17.31
N HIS A 24 13.29 2.94 -16.80
CA HIS A 24 13.61 4.21 -16.20
C HIS A 24 13.63 4.13 -14.66
N ALA A 25 14.23 5.12 -14.02
CA ALA A 25 14.34 5.14 -12.56
C ALA A 25 12.98 5.27 -11.86
N GLU A 26 11.99 5.83 -12.54
CA GLU A 26 10.62 6.04 -12.09
C GLU A 26 9.81 4.73 -12.03
N ASP A 27 10.20 3.74 -12.83
CA ASP A 27 9.55 2.43 -12.90
C ASP A 27 9.81 1.60 -11.64
N LEU A 28 10.92 1.90 -10.95
CA LEU A 28 11.29 1.28 -9.67
C LEU A 28 10.79 2.13 -8.48
N LYS A 29 9.85 1.58 -7.72
CA LYS A 29 9.28 2.20 -6.51
C LYS A 29 9.47 1.28 -5.31
N CYS A 30 10.18 1.74 -4.30
CA CYS A 30 10.31 1.01 -3.04
C CYS A 30 9.58 1.73 -1.92
N LEU A 31 9.02 0.97 -0.99
CA LEU A 31 8.35 1.46 0.21
C LEU A 31 8.78 0.63 1.41
N ASN A 32 9.09 1.29 2.53
CA ASN A 32 9.42 0.62 3.79
C ASN A 32 8.29 0.76 4.81
N ASP A 33 8.13 -0.26 5.64
CA ASP A 33 7.18 -0.26 6.75
C ASP A 33 7.70 0.49 8.00
N TYR A 34 8.94 0.99 7.94
CA TYR A 34 9.73 1.62 9.02
C TYR A 34 10.18 0.68 10.15
N GLU A 35 9.80 -0.59 10.14
CA GLU A 35 10.19 -1.54 11.18
C GLU A 35 11.16 -2.60 10.68
N SER A 36 10.78 -3.31 9.63
CA SER A 36 11.39 -4.60 9.29
C SER A 36 11.47 -4.89 7.80
N GLU A 37 10.64 -4.27 6.98
CA GLU A 37 10.46 -4.69 5.59
C GLU A 37 10.55 -3.52 4.61
N MET A 38 11.27 -3.76 3.52
CA MET A 38 11.22 -2.95 2.30
C MET A 38 10.57 -3.79 1.20
N VAL A 39 9.57 -3.22 0.52
CA VAL A 39 8.93 -3.81 -0.66
C VAL A 39 9.21 -2.90 -1.84
N CYS A 40 9.76 -3.47 -2.91
CA CYS A 40 10.05 -2.78 -4.16
C CYS A 40 9.17 -3.33 -5.27
N ARG A 41 8.60 -2.42 -6.04
CA ARG A 41 7.73 -2.69 -7.19
C ARG A 41 8.39 -2.13 -8.44
N LEU A 42 8.33 -2.92 -9.50
CA LEU A 42 8.83 -2.60 -10.82
C LEU A 42 7.66 -2.64 -11.80
N ASP A 43 7.28 -1.48 -12.34
CA ASP A 43 6.17 -1.31 -13.28
C ASP A 43 6.74 -1.13 -14.71
N LEU A 44 6.69 -2.16 -15.56
CA LEU A 44 7.29 -2.13 -16.93
C LEU A 44 6.27 -2.36 -18.06
N GLY A 45 4.97 -2.22 -17.77
CA GLY A 45 3.93 -2.65 -18.69
C GLY A 45 3.95 -4.17 -18.90
N LYS A 46 3.36 -4.66 -20.01
CA LYS A 46 3.15 -6.11 -20.24
C LYS A 46 4.45 -6.91 -20.14
N LEU A 47 4.65 -7.57 -19.00
CA LEU A 47 5.76 -8.47 -18.74
C LEU A 47 5.30 -9.92 -18.83
N GLN A 48 6.09 -10.75 -19.51
CA GLN A 48 5.88 -12.20 -19.51
C GLN A 48 6.52 -12.88 -18.29
N SER A 49 7.59 -12.30 -17.74
CA SER A 49 8.31 -12.80 -16.57
C SER A 49 9.07 -11.69 -15.85
N CYS A 50 9.32 -11.90 -14.55
CA CYS A 50 10.13 -11.06 -13.67
C CYS A 50 11.45 -11.71 -13.26
N SER A 51 11.66 -12.98 -13.61
CA SER A 51 12.75 -13.82 -13.07
C SER A 51 14.16 -13.34 -13.41
N GLU A 52 14.28 -12.52 -14.47
CA GLU A 52 15.56 -11.95 -14.90
C GLU A 52 15.95 -10.69 -14.12
N PHE A 53 15.02 -10.12 -13.34
CA PHE A 53 15.25 -8.89 -12.58
C PHE A 53 15.61 -9.19 -11.12
N SER A 54 16.61 -8.47 -10.62
CA SER A 54 16.96 -8.45 -9.20
C SER A 54 17.30 -7.05 -8.75
N LEU A 55 17.16 -6.78 -7.45
CA LEU A 55 17.57 -5.52 -6.84
C LEU A 55 18.69 -5.78 -5.83
N THR A 56 19.69 -4.92 -5.84
CA THR A 56 20.65 -4.76 -4.76
C THR A 56 20.42 -3.42 -4.10
N ALA A 57 20.34 -3.37 -2.77
CA ALA A 57 20.19 -2.15 -1.99
C ALA A 57 21.29 -2.07 -0.93
N ASN A 58 22.11 -1.02 -1.00
CA ASN A 58 23.23 -0.80 -0.09
C ASN A 58 22.91 0.38 0.82
N LEU A 59 22.95 0.17 2.13
CA LEU A 59 22.76 1.23 3.13
C LEU A 59 24.11 1.83 3.58
N SER A 60 25.14 1.00 3.61
CA SER A 60 26.52 1.34 3.90
C SER A 60 27.44 0.31 3.27
N THR A 61 28.76 0.48 3.40
CA THR A 61 29.76 -0.50 2.93
C THR A 61 29.62 -1.88 3.56
N SER A 62 28.88 -2.02 4.67
CA SER A 62 28.70 -3.26 5.43
C SER A 62 27.28 -3.82 5.42
N LYS A 63 26.30 -3.09 4.88
CA LYS A 63 24.90 -3.51 4.86
C LYS A 63 24.37 -3.48 3.43
N SER A 64 24.29 -4.66 2.83
CA SER A 64 23.74 -4.90 1.51
C SER A 64 22.56 -5.87 1.59
N PHE A 65 21.52 -5.60 0.82
CA PHE A 65 20.32 -6.41 0.72
C PHE A 65 20.08 -6.76 -0.73
N THR A 66 19.67 -7.99 -1.00
CA THR A 66 19.34 -8.44 -2.36
C THR A 66 17.97 -9.10 -2.38
N CYS A 67 17.25 -8.94 -3.48
CA CYS A 67 15.98 -9.60 -3.72
C CYS A 67 15.83 -9.94 -5.21
N SER A 68 15.10 -11.02 -5.51
CA SER A 68 14.67 -11.34 -6.88
C SER A 68 13.22 -10.95 -7.07
N PHE A 69 12.90 -10.37 -8.22
CA PHE A 69 11.54 -9.94 -8.52
C PHE A 69 10.64 -11.12 -8.90
N GLN A 70 9.40 -11.06 -8.41
CA GLN A 70 8.34 -12.03 -8.69
C GLN A 70 7.16 -11.32 -9.33
N LEU A 71 6.45 -12.02 -10.22
CA LEU A 71 5.29 -11.48 -10.91
C LEU A 71 4.11 -11.34 -9.92
N VAL A 72 3.57 -10.13 -9.80
CA VAL A 72 2.38 -9.85 -8.96
C VAL A 72 1.16 -9.53 -9.82
N SER A 73 1.37 -8.92 -10.98
CA SER A 73 0.34 -8.70 -11.99
C SER A 73 0.96 -8.71 -13.38
N GLN A 74 0.14 -8.70 -14.44
CA GLN A 74 0.61 -8.71 -15.82
C GLN A 74 1.56 -7.54 -16.16
N ASP A 75 1.47 -6.44 -15.41
CA ASP A 75 2.25 -5.23 -15.65
C ASP A 75 3.26 -4.92 -14.54
N SER A 76 3.41 -5.80 -13.55
CA SER A 76 4.23 -5.49 -12.37
C SER A 76 4.90 -6.67 -11.70
N CYS A 77 6.15 -6.42 -11.32
CA CYS A 77 6.90 -7.29 -10.44
C CYS A 77 7.05 -6.68 -9.06
N GLU A 78 7.15 -7.51 -8.03
CA GLU A 78 7.54 -7.07 -6.70
C GLU A 78 8.65 -7.95 -6.14
N CYS A 79 9.48 -7.35 -5.30
CA CYS A 79 10.43 -8.05 -4.46
C CYS A 79 10.37 -7.46 -3.05
N GLN A 80 10.86 -8.21 -2.07
CA GLN A 80 10.96 -7.72 -0.70
C GLN A 80 12.24 -8.20 -0.04
N PHE A 81 12.75 -7.43 0.91
CA PHE A 81 13.86 -7.83 1.78
C PHE A 81 13.66 -7.29 3.19
N GLN A 82 14.25 -7.99 4.16
CA GLN A 82 14.16 -7.66 5.58
C GLN A 82 15.32 -6.75 6.01
N VAL A 83 15.00 -5.71 6.77
CA VAL A 83 15.94 -4.75 7.35
C VAL A 83 15.77 -4.77 8.87
N LYS A 84 16.88 -4.75 9.62
CA LYS A 84 16.82 -4.72 11.09
C LYS A 84 16.62 -3.30 11.60
N GLY A 85 15.39 -2.79 11.50
CA GLY A 85 15.05 -1.42 11.88
C GLY A 85 15.47 -0.39 10.83
N PHE A 86 14.67 0.68 10.73
CA PHE A 86 14.94 1.81 9.85
C PHE A 86 15.24 3.06 10.67
N VAL A 87 16.14 3.91 10.17
CA VAL A 87 16.38 5.25 10.71
C VAL A 87 15.98 6.30 9.68
N SER A 88 15.22 7.32 10.10
CA SER A 88 14.70 8.36 9.21
C SER A 88 15.76 8.99 8.28
N GLY A 89 16.95 9.29 8.80
CA GLY A 89 18.05 9.92 8.04
C GLY A 89 18.87 8.98 7.14
N GLU A 90 18.56 7.69 7.12
CA GLU A 90 19.28 6.72 6.28
C GLU A 90 18.94 6.86 4.79
N THR A 91 19.89 6.47 3.96
CA THR A 91 19.78 6.51 2.50
C THR A 91 20.25 5.19 1.92
N PHE A 92 19.41 4.58 1.08
CA PHE A 92 19.74 3.36 0.35
C PHE A 92 20.19 3.71 -1.07
N PHE A 93 21.32 3.15 -1.50
CA PHE A 93 21.79 3.16 -2.87
C PHE A 93 21.38 1.85 -3.53
N THR A 94 20.48 1.93 -4.49
CA THR A 94 19.88 0.76 -5.14
C THR A 94 20.36 0.60 -6.56
N GLU A 95 20.52 -0.65 -6.99
CA GLU A 95 20.86 -1.04 -8.34
C GLU A 95 19.86 -2.10 -8.81
N LEU A 96 19.14 -1.81 -9.88
CA LEU A 96 18.27 -2.75 -10.57
C LEU A 96 19.08 -3.48 -11.63
N TRP A 97 19.07 -4.80 -11.56
CA TRP A 97 19.80 -5.67 -12.45
C TRP A 97 18.84 -6.43 -13.36
N LYS A 98 19.27 -6.70 -14.59
CA LYS A 98 18.65 -7.65 -15.51
C LYS A 98 19.72 -8.51 -16.15
N GLY A 99 19.67 -9.82 -15.95
CA GLY A 99 20.61 -10.76 -16.57
C GLY A 99 22.10 -10.42 -16.32
N GLY A 100 22.42 -9.86 -15.14
CA GLY A 100 23.79 -9.48 -14.77
C GLY A 100 24.25 -8.10 -15.22
N VAL A 101 23.38 -7.32 -15.86
CA VAL A 101 23.65 -5.91 -16.25
C VAL A 101 22.85 -4.96 -15.36
N VAL A 102 23.48 -3.89 -14.88
CA VAL A 102 22.79 -2.81 -14.16
C VAL A 102 21.99 -1.99 -15.16
N LEU A 103 20.67 -1.89 -14.95
CA LEU A 103 19.77 -1.06 -15.75
C LEU A 103 19.57 0.32 -15.13
N VAL A 104 19.40 0.39 -13.81
CA VAL A 104 19.08 1.62 -13.08
C VAL A 104 19.84 1.66 -11.77
N THR A 105 20.39 2.83 -11.43
CA THR A 105 20.88 3.14 -10.09
C THR A 105 20.03 4.26 -9.49
N LYS A 106 19.60 4.11 -8.23
CA LYS A 106 18.70 5.08 -7.58
C LYS A 106 18.99 5.23 -6.10
N GLU A 107 19.04 6.48 -5.64
CA GLU A 107 19.11 6.84 -4.22
C GLU A 107 17.71 6.92 -3.62
N MET A 108 17.52 6.34 -2.42
CA MET A 108 16.24 6.31 -1.71
C MET A 108 16.43 6.68 -0.24
N GLN A 109 15.95 7.85 0.15
CA GLN A 109 15.96 8.31 1.54
C GLN A 109 14.82 7.67 2.31
N THR A 110 15.11 7.00 3.43
CA THR A 110 14.15 6.21 4.22
C THR A 110 12.86 6.97 4.49
N PHE A 111 12.95 8.23 4.95
CA PHE A 111 11.79 9.05 5.30
C PHE A 111 10.86 9.40 4.12
N LYS A 112 11.35 9.38 2.88
CA LYS A 112 10.56 9.71 1.68
C LYS A 112 9.74 8.54 1.16
N ILE A 113 10.08 7.33 1.59
CA ILE A 113 9.50 6.09 1.08
C ILE A 113 8.82 5.26 2.17
N ILE A 114 8.39 5.90 3.27
CA ILE A 114 7.66 5.21 4.34
C ILE A 114 6.22 4.94 3.89
N LYS A 115 5.79 3.68 4.01
CA LYS A 115 4.40 3.24 3.94
C LYS A 115 4.07 2.49 5.23
N PRO A 116 3.36 3.11 6.18
CA PRO A 116 3.05 2.45 7.44
C PRO A 116 2.24 1.16 7.25
N LYS A 117 2.41 0.20 8.17
CA LYS A 117 1.59 -1.02 8.26
C LYS A 117 0.13 -0.64 8.42
N LYS A 118 -0.78 -1.39 7.81
CA LYS A 118 -2.22 -1.13 7.93
C LYS A 118 -2.69 -1.24 9.39
N PRO A 119 -3.70 -0.46 9.81
CA PRO A 119 -4.39 -0.68 11.08
C PRO A 119 -4.95 -2.11 11.19
N ILE A 120 -4.99 -2.62 12.42
CA ILE A 120 -5.56 -3.94 12.75
C ILE A 120 -6.66 -3.80 13.80
N ASN A 121 -7.47 -4.84 13.97
CA ASN A 121 -8.52 -4.92 15.00
C ASN A 121 -9.49 -3.72 14.98
N VAL A 122 -9.92 -3.31 13.78
CA VAL A 122 -10.89 -2.22 13.63
C VAL A 122 -12.25 -2.68 14.18
N SER A 123 -12.76 -2.00 15.20
CA SER A 123 -14.06 -2.27 15.82
C SER A 123 -14.92 -1.02 15.88
N VAL A 124 -16.24 -1.22 15.95
CA VAL A 124 -17.24 -0.17 16.13
C VAL A 124 -18.18 -0.61 17.25
N GLU A 125 -18.34 0.24 18.25
CA GLU A 125 -19.23 0.04 19.38
C GLU A 125 -20.21 1.20 19.46
N VAL A 126 -21.49 0.91 19.67
CA VAL A 126 -22.49 1.94 19.96
C VAL A 126 -22.42 2.25 21.46
N THR A 127 -22.33 3.52 21.82
CA THR A 127 -22.33 3.95 23.22
C THR A 127 -23.75 4.15 23.73
N GLU A 128 -23.91 4.26 25.05
CA GLU A 128 -25.20 4.53 25.70
C GLU A 128 -25.88 5.80 25.18
N ASN A 129 -25.10 6.75 24.63
CA ASN A 129 -25.60 8.02 24.09
C ASN A 129 -25.90 7.96 22.57
N VAL A 130 -25.96 6.76 21.97
CA VAL A 130 -26.17 6.58 20.51
C VAL A 130 -24.98 7.10 19.66
N ASP A 131 -23.82 7.32 20.28
CA ASP A 131 -22.57 7.61 19.56
C ASP A 131 -21.86 6.34 19.10
N PHE A 132 -20.91 6.47 18.17
CA PHE A 132 -20.10 5.36 17.67
C PHE A 132 -18.64 5.48 18.15
N ARG A 133 -18.21 4.57 19.01
CA ARG A 133 -16.80 4.41 19.34
C ARG A 133 -16.12 3.54 18.29
N ILE A 134 -15.12 4.09 17.60
CA ILE A 134 -14.33 3.38 16.60
C ILE A 134 -12.93 3.16 17.18
N SER A 135 -12.52 1.90 17.29
CA SER A 135 -11.21 1.54 17.83
C SER A 135 -10.38 0.78 16.80
N TRP A 136 -9.06 0.96 16.83
CA TRP A 136 -8.11 0.18 16.04
C TRP A 136 -6.76 0.11 16.78
N SER A 137 -5.93 -0.85 16.38
CA SER A 137 -4.58 -1.05 16.91
C SER A 137 -3.54 -0.98 15.79
N HIS A 138 -2.26 -0.98 16.17
CA HIS A 138 -1.11 -1.16 15.27
C HIS A 138 -0.39 -2.48 15.60
N ASN A 139 0.43 -2.96 14.67
CA ASN A 139 1.27 -4.16 14.84
C ASN A 139 2.77 -3.85 14.81
N TYR A 140 3.14 -2.63 15.20
CA TYR A 140 4.54 -2.25 15.47
C TYR A 140 4.97 -2.72 16.85
N THR A 141 6.23 -3.14 16.94
CA THR A 141 6.93 -3.47 18.19
C THR A 141 7.19 -2.22 19.04
N SER A 142 7.41 -2.42 20.33
CA SER A 142 7.62 -1.33 21.30
C SER A 142 8.90 -0.52 21.04
N THR A 143 9.87 -1.07 20.30
CA THR A 143 11.11 -0.37 19.92
C THR A 143 10.85 0.76 18.92
N GLN A 144 9.70 0.75 18.22
CA GLN A 144 9.29 1.77 17.26
C GLN A 144 8.40 2.86 17.87
N LYS A 145 8.43 3.02 19.19
CA LYS A 145 7.55 3.97 19.91
C LYS A 145 7.56 5.40 19.32
N PRO A 146 8.71 6.03 19.03
CA PRO A 146 8.71 7.38 18.46
C PRO A 146 8.01 7.45 17.09
N PHE A 147 8.15 6.40 16.28
CA PHE A 147 7.46 6.30 15.00
C PHE A 147 5.95 6.15 15.17
N VAL A 148 5.52 5.25 16.06
CA VAL A 148 4.09 5.03 16.36
C VAL A 148 3.42 6.31 16.85
N GLU A 149 4.08 7.08 17.72
CA GLU A 149 3.60 8.38 18.22
C GLU A 149 3.47 9.44 17.12
N SER A 150 4.25 9.32 16.04
CA SER A 150 4.18 10.19 14.86
C SER A 150 3.04 9.84 13.89
N LEU A 151 2.44 8.65 14.02
CA LEU A 151 1.39 8.20 13.11
C LEU A 151 0.13 9.08 13.25
N ARG A 152 -0.47 9.36 12.09
CA ARG A 152 -1.83 9.91 11.96
C ARG A 152 -2.70 8.93 11.21
N THR A 153 -3.97 8.86 11.57
CA THR A 153 -4.96 8.06 10.86
C THR A 153 -5.86 8.99 10.06
N ASN A 154 -6.08 8.70 8.78
CA ASN A 154 -7.22 9.21 8.06
C ASN A 154 -8.39 8.24 8.29
N LEU A 155 -9.37 8.68 9.07
CA LEU A 155 -10.61 7.96 9.31
C LEU A 155 -11.64 8.45 8.31
N SER A 156 -12.11 7.58 7.44
CA SER A 156 -13.14 7.89 6.46
C SER A 156 -14.39 7.04 6.69
N TYR A 157 -15.55 7.68 6.78
CA TYR A 157 -16.85 7.04 7.01
C TYR A 157 -17.93 7.63 6.11
N GLY A 158 -18.98 6.84 5.86
CA GLY A 158 -20.11 7.25 5.01
C GLY A 158 -21.14 6.14 4.88
N LEU A 159 -22.31 6.51 4.34
CA LEU A 159 -23.39 5.58 4.05
C LEU A 159 -22.94 4.57 2.99
N LYS A 160 -23.14 3.28 3.24
CA LYS A 160 -22.83 2.23 2.28
C LYS A 160 -23.66 2.44 1.01
N GLY A 161 -22.98 2.41 -0.14
CA GLY A 161 -23.60 2.66 -1.45
C GLY A 161 -23.63 4.14 -1.85
N SER A 162 -23.37 5.07 -0.93
CA SER A 162 -23.15 6.48 -1.27
C SER A 162 -21.74 6.70 -1.80
N LYS A 163 -21.60 7.69 -2.69
CA LYS A 163 -20.30 8.23 -3.11
C LYS A 163 -19.75 9.25 -2.09
N ASP A 164 -20.64 9.84 -1.29
CA ASP A 164 -20.29 10.87 -0.32
C ASP A 164 -19.69 10.25 0.94
N ARG A 165 -18.56 10.82 1.38
CA ARG A 165 -17.80 10.38 2.54
C ARG A 165 -17.29 11.57 3.32
N VAL A 166 -17.22 11.40 4.63
CA VAL A 166 -16.51 12.32 5.53
C VAL A 166 -15.17 11.69 5.87
N SER A 167 -14.12 12.51 5.91
CA SER A 167 -12.75 12.08 6.22
C SER A 167 -12.14 13.02 7.25
N ASP A 168 -11.66 12.47 8.36
CA ASP A 168 -11.02 13.21 9.43
C ASP A 168 -9.60 12.70 9.66
N LEU A 169 -8.64 13.63 9.81
CA LEU A 169 -7.28 13.28 10.22
C LEU A 169 -7.18 13.29 11.73
N VAL A 170 -6.94 12.13 12.31
CA VAL A 170 -6.95 11.92 13.76
C VAL A 170 -5.60 11.42 14.24
N LYS A 171 -5.20 11.83 15.44
CA LYS A 171 -3.96 11.34 16.06
C LYS A 171 -4.09 9.86 16.40
N HIS A 172 -2.97 9.13 16.47
CA HIS A 172 -2.94 7.76 16.97
C HIS A 172 -3.20 7.73 18.49
N GLU A 173 -4.43 8.02 18.88
CA GLU A 173 -4.95 7.89 20.24
C GLU A 173 -6.33 7.22 20.14
N ARG A 174 -6.80 6.61 21.24
CA ARG A 174 -8.16 6.03 21.30
C ARG A 174 -9.17 7.14 20.99
N ILE A 175 -9.97 6.99 19.93
CA ILE A 175 -10.93 8.01 19.53
C ILE A 175 -12.35 7.56 19.80
N ILE A 176 -13.09 8.43 20.48
CA ILE A 176 -14.55 8.37 20.55
C ILE A 176 -15.03 9.36 19.47
N CYS A 177 -15.70 8.86 18.43
CA CYS A 177 -16.32 9.73 17.43
C CYS A 177 -17.81 9.87 17.79
N THR A 178 -18.23 11.05 18.21
CA THR A 178 -19.66 11.38 18.27
C THR A 178 -20.12 11.70 16.84
N VAL A 179 -20.78 10.75 16.17
CA VAL A 179 -21.40 11.00 14.87
C VAL A 179 -22.83 11.45 15.13
N VAL A 180 -23.02 12.76 15.29
CA VAL A 180 -24.36 13.36 15.42
C VAL A 180 -24.98 13.47 14.03
N ILE A 181 -25.90 12.56 13.69
CA ILE A 181 -26.69 12.67 12.45
C ILE A 181 -28.02 13.35 12.80
N ASN A 182 -28.21 14.57 12.28
CA ASN A 182 -29.43 15.37 12.40
C ASN A 182 -30.71 14.51 12.29
N ASN A 183 -31.39 14.28 13.42
CA ASN A 183 -32.72 13.68 13.55
C ASN A 183 -32.92 12.25 13.00
N MET A 184 -31.88 11.42 12.84
CA MET A 184 -32.06 9.99 12.52
C MET A 184 -31.66 9.08 13.68
N ILE A 185 -32.67 8.49 14.33
CA ILE A 185 -32.50 7.39 15.29
C ILE A 185 -32.26 6.11 14.46
N MET A 186 -31.09 5.50 14.59
CA MET A 186 -30.79 4.18 14.01
C MET A 186 -30.83 3.10 15.07
N PHE A 187 -31.57 2.02 14.78
CA PHE A 187 -31.58 0.78 15.54
C PHE A 187 -30.76 -0.28 14.80
N PHE A 188 -29.95 -1.05 15.52
CA PHE A 188 -29.43 -2.33 15.03
C PHE A 188 -30.05 -3.47 15.84
N SER A 189 -30.74 -4.38 15.14
CA SER A 189 -31.24 -5.64 15.67
C SER A 189 -30.14 -6.69 15.50
N THR A 190 -29.76 -7.33 16.60
CA THR A 190 -29.28 -8.72 16.55
C THR A 190 -30.50 -9.62 16.39
N GLU A 191 -30.38 -10.67 15.58
CA GLU A 191 -31.48 -11.56 15.21
C GLU A 191 -32.09 -12.23 16.45
N ASN A 192 -33.33 -11.86 16.79
CA ASN A 192 -34.40 -12.78 17.19
C ASN A 192 -35.75 -12.04 17.19
N MET A 193 -36.73 -12.66 16.54
CA MET A 193 -38.12 -12.19 16.45
C MET A 193 -38.72 -11.84 17.81
N LEU A 194 -39.48 -10.76 17.88
CA LEU A 194 -40.84 -10.74 18.43
C LEU A 194 -41.58 -9.46 17.98
N SER A 195 -42.80 -9.66 17.50
CA SER A 195 -43.71 -8.68 16.93
C SER A 195 -44.52 -7.94 17.99
N LEU A 196 -44.77 -6.63 17.80
CA LEU A 196 -45.96 -5.92 18.31
C LEU A 196 -46.33 -4.75 17.38
N SER A 197 -47.63 -4.49 17.25
CA SER A 197 -48.29 -3.43 16.45
C SER A 197 -49.22 -2.58 17.36
N PRO A 198 -49.89 -1.51 16.88
CA PRO A 198 -49.48 -0.43 15.99
C PRO A 198 -49.67 0.98 16.64
N GLY A 199 -48.87 1.96 16.26
CA GLY A 199 -49.13 3.36 16.59
C GLY A 199 -48.15 4.33 15.96
N SER A 200 -48.59 5.01 14.89
CA SER A 200 -47.96 6.13 14.17
C SER A 200 -46.87 5.81 13.11
N SER A 201 -47.32 5.97 11.85
CA SER A 201 -46.64 6.21 10.58
C SER A 201 -45.16 6.63 10.61
N CYS A 202 -44.27 5.69 10.27
CA CYS A 202 -43.25 5.91 9.23
C CYS A 202 -42.76 4.55 8.70
N GLN A 203 -43.31 4.14 7.56
CA GLN A 203 -43.04 2.84 6.95
C GLN A 203 -42.04 3.02 5.80
N GLN A 204 -40.75 2.98 6.11
CA GLN A 204 -39.70 2.63 5.15
C GLN A 204 -38.48 2.07 5.89
N ARG A 205 -38.27 0.76 5.77
CA ARG A 205 -37.10 0.04 6.28
C ARG A 205 -35.86 0.55 5.55
N CYS A 206 -35.00 1.32 6.23
CA CYS A 206 -33.65 1.62 5.77
C CYS A 206 -32.64 0.88 6.64
N THR A 207 -32.19 -0.30 6.21
CA THR A 207 -31.00 -0.95 6.77
C THR A 207 -29.78 -0.24 6.17
N GLN A 208 -29.41 0.92 6.71
CA GLN A 208 -28.23 1.66 6.27
C GLN A 208 -26.99 1.10 6.97
N TYR A 209 -26.11 0.49 6.21
CA TYR A 209 -24.79 0.05 6.66
C TYR A 209 -23.79 1.20 6.51
N PHE A 210 -22.77 1.30 7.35
CA PHE A 210 -21.65 2.24 7.18
C PHE A 210 -20.42 1.52 6.64
N LEU A 211 -19.62 2.21 5.82
CA LEU A 211 -18.32 1.71 5.38
C LEU A 211 -17.22 2.59 5.95
N ILE A 212 -16.47 2.03 6.91
CA ILE A 212 -15.33 2.69 7.55
C ILE A 212 -14.04 2.25 6.84
N ARG A 213 -13.19 3.21 6.49
CA ARG A 213 -11.82 2.97 6.02
C ARG A 213 -10.85 3.73 6.90
N THR A 214 -9.81 3.05 7.35
CA THR A 214 -8.71 3.63 8.12
C THR A 214 -7.41 3.42 7.36
N MET A 215 -6.65 4.50 7.22
CA MET A 215 -5.31 4.47 6.63
C MET A 215 -4.37 5.29 7.50
N PHE A 216 -3.16 4.78 7.76
CA PHE A 216 -2.13 5.53 8.47
C PHE A 216 -1.28 6.34 7.49
N TYR A 217 -0.86 7.52 7.94
CA TYR A 217 0.06 8.41 7.24
C TYR A 217 1.06 9.01 8.24
N VAL A 218 2.24 9.40 7.75
CA VAL A 218 3.32 10.02 8.54
C VAL A 218 3.34 11.52 8.25
N THR A 219 3.33 12.37 9.29
CA THR A 219 3.27 13.83 9.10
C THR A 219 4.63 14.55 9.04
N LYS A 220 5.71 13.83 9.35
CA LYS A 220 7.16 14.17 9.34
C LYS A 220 7.76 13.58 10.62
N ILE A 221 8.95 12.99 10.50
CA ILE A 221 9.80 12.51 11.60
C ILE A 221 10.99 13.44 11.69
#